data_AF-A0A757XXM7-F1
#
_entry.id   AF-A0A757XXM7-F1
#
_cell.length_a   1.000
_cell.length_b   1.000
_cell.length_c   1.000
_cell.angle_alpha   90.00
_cell.angle_beta   90.00
_cell.angle_gamma   90.00
#
_symmetry.space_group_name_H-M   'P 1'
#
loop_
_entity.id
_entity.type
_entity.pdbx_description
1 polymer ?
#
loop_
_entity_poly.entity_id
_entity_poly.type
_entity_poly.pdbx_seq_one_letter_code
_entity_poly.pdbx_strand_id
1 'polypeptide(L)'
;MRMSKHNLIIYSLLLAAVPISVSADSSTTSAATVGMLSPPTAPSVGHRPGTPRDAYELKFNGLDFFIEKYTPFPGMTIARDSVNVGISDPDNNYQSAETFTTVCTYYQINKDNSQHILKREKPCEHKFNIQKEHRGSKIKLEIYNETDMASASGYTPVPSVSEFQYIETETISNTPSPDLTVMSIDKTVLSPGESATITTIVKDIDGNPVNEVYIEKFVGRENLKGLWDYGPIKKENVPGKYTQVITYRGHSNERIYISFKYAGDFFKKEISIRGRL
;
A
#
# COMPACT_ATOMS: atom_id res chain seq x y z
N MET A 1 -50.79 37.06 17.70
CA MET A 1 -50.15 35.98 18.49
C MET A 1 -48.67 35.98 18.15
N ARG A 2 -47.81 36.38 19.12
CA ARG A 2 -46.33 36.30 19.21
C ARG A 2 -45.50 36.67 17.95
N MET A 3 -45.00 37.91 17.79
CA MET A 3 -43.74 38.50 18.31
C MET A 3 -42.46 37.63 18.20
N SER A 4 -41.49 38.07 17.38
CA SER A 4 -40.19 38.65 17.81
C SER A 4 -39.31 38.95 16.57
N LYS A 5 -39.22 40.20 16.08
CA LYS A 5 -38.20 41.24 16.38
C LYS A 5 -36.74 40.75 16.34
N HIS A 6 -35.99 41.16 15.32
CA HIS A 6 -34.57 41.53 15.44
C HIS A 6 -34.28 42.73 14.52
N ASN A 7 -34.00 43.87 15.15
CA ASN A 7 -33.61 45.13 14.53
C ASN A 7 -32.14 45.04 14.09
N LEU A 8 -31.85 45.42 12.85
CA LEU A 8 -30.51 45.78 12.39
C LEU A 8 -30.19 47.19 12.90
N ILE A 9 -29.26 47.29 13.86
CA ILE A 9 -28.66 48.56 14.26
C ILE A 9 -27.17 48.46 13.92
N ILE A 10 -26.75 49.30 12.98
CA ILE A 10 -25.36 49.58 12.66
C ILE A 10 -24.86 50.57 13.70
N TYR A 11 -23.85 50.18 14.50
CA TYR A 11 -23.08 51.11 15.32
C TYR A 11 -21.60 50.98 14.99
N SER A 12 -21.10 52.01 14.29
CA SER A 12 -19.69 52.34 14.17
C SER A 12 -19.25 53.01 15.48
N LEU A 13 -18.24 52.47 16.17
CA LEU A 13 -17.54 53.21 17.23
C LEU A 13 -16.03 52.92 17.16
N LEU A 14 -15.28 53.97 16.77
CA LEU A 14 -13.87 54.12 17.12
C LEU A 14 -13.75 54.25 18.63
N LEU A 15 -12.86 53.50 19.29
CA LEU A 15 -12.28 53.85 20.59
C LEU A 15 -10.83 53.38 20.66
N ALA A 16 -9.99 54.29 21.15
CA ALA A 16 -8.54 54.27 21.14
C ALA A 16 -7.93 53.17 22.03
N ALA A 17 -6.82 52.60 21.56
CA ALA A 17 -5.94 51.78 22.38
C ALA A 17 -5.17 52.68 23.36
N VAL A 18 -5.43 52.50 24.65
CA VAL A 18 -4.54 52.96 25.73
C VAL A 18 -3.84 51.73 26.27
N PRO A 19 -2.49 51.68 26.33
CA PRO A 19 -1.79 50.57 26.96
C PRO A 19 -1.99 50.67 28.48
N ILE A 20 -2.58 49.65 29.09
CA ILE A 20 -2.58 49.49 30.54
C ILE A 20 -1.21 48.93 30.92
N SER A 21 -0.33 49.82 31.38
CA SER A 21 0.91 49.47 32.06
C SER A 21 0.55 48.80 33.40
N VAL A 22 0.93 47.55 33.59
CA VAL A 22 0.90 46.93 34.92
C VAL A 22 2.23 47.28 35.60
N SER A 23 2.14 48.09 36.65
CA SER A 23 3.26 48.45 37.53
C SER A 23 3.72 47.21 38.29
N ALA A 24 4.99 46.84 38.14
CA ALA A 24 5.68 45.97 39.08
C ALA A 24 6.45 46.86 40.05
N ASP A 25 5.89 47.08 41.24
CA ASP A 25 6.58 47.79 42.31
C ASP A 25 7.76 46.96 42.82
N SER A 26 8.92 47.59 42.75
CA SER A 26 10.19 47.16 43.30
C SER A 26 10.17 47.19 44.84
N SER A 27 10.60 46.11 45.49
CA SER A 27 11.28 46.23 46.78
C SER A 27 12.35 45.15 46.94
N THR A 28 13.40 45.52 47.67
CA THR A 28 14.80 45.24 47.39
C THR A 28 15.44 44.14 48.23
N THR A 29 16.62 43.71 47.77
CA THR A 29 17.76 43.08 48.48
C THR A 29 17.80 41.55 48.59
N SER A 30 18.64 40.92 47.77
CA SER A 30 19.84 40.18 48.21
C SER A 30 20.61 39.68 46.99
N ALA A 31 21.84 40.16 46.83
CA ALA A 31 22.75 39.82 45.75
C ALA A 31 23.22 38.36 45.86
N ALA A 32 23.12 37.61 44.77
CA ALA A 32 24.01 36.48 44.49
C ALA A 32 24.08 36.25 42.97
N THR A 33 25.26 36.59 42.45
CA THR A 33 25.92 36.02 41.27
C THR A 33 25.07 35.84 40.00
N VAL A 34 25.33 36.72 39.04
CA VAL A 34 24.95 36.62 37.63
C VAL A 34 25.55 35.34 37.03
N GLY A 35 24.89 34.20 37.26
CA GLY A 35 24.95 33.10 36.32
C GLY A 35 24.12 33.54 35.13
N MET A 36 24.77 33.67 33.97
CA MET A 36 24.13 33.80 32.65
C MET A 36 22.92 32.86 32.58
N LEU A 37 21.74 33.36 32.92
CA LEU A 37 20.50 32.66 32.64
C LEU A 37 20.39 32.74 31.13
N SER A 38 20.71 31.62 30.47
CA SER A 38 20.27 31.38 29.11
C SER A 38 18.82 31.85 29.01
N PRO A 39 18.43 32.52 27.91
CA PRO A 39 17.01 32.79 27.66
C PRO A 39 16.26 31.49 27.92
N PRO A 40 15.09 31.49 28.58
CA PRO A 40 14.28 30.29 28.60
C PRO A 40 14.16 29.86 27.14
N THR A 41 14.74 28.70 26.80
CA THR A 41 14.54 28.10 25.49
C THR A 41 13.07 28.21 25.22
N ALA A 42 12.71 28.88 24.13
CA ALA A 42 11.32 29.08 23.77
C ALA A 42 10.60 27.74 23.94
N PRO A 43 9.37 27.73 24.50
CA PRO A 43 8.57 26.52 24.64
C PRO A 43 8.67 25.70 23.36
N SER A 44 9.15 24.45 23.46
CA SER A 44 9.02 23.51 22.35
C SER A 44 7.54 23.50 22.00
N VAL A 45 7.19 24.02 20.83
CA VAL A 45 5.84 23.83 20.30
C VAL A 45 5.64 22.32 20.18
N GLY A 46 4.51 21.80 20.62
CA GLY A 46 4.27 20.37 20.56
C GLY A 46 4.36 19.90 19.10
N HIS A 47 5.28 19.00 18.79
CA HIS A 47 5.53 18.55 17.43
C HIS A 47 4.81 17.23 17.17
N ARG A 48 4.06 17.17 16.07
CA ARG A 48 3.43 15.93 15.64
C ARG A 48 4.48 14.82 15.49
N PRO A 49 4.19 13.57 15.90
CA PRO A 49 5.05 12.44 15.56
C PRO A 49 5.22 12.32 14.04
N GLY A 50 6.43 11.98 13.61
CA GLY A 50 6.71 11.80 12.19
C GLY A 50 5.83 10.72 11.56
N THR A 51 5.46 10.90 10.30
CA THR A 51 4.62 9.93 9.57
C THR A 51 5.42 8.67 9.23
N PRO A 52 4.98 7.47 9.66
CA PRO A 52 5.60 6.23 9.21
C PRO A 52 5.37 6.09 7.70
N ARG A 53 6.44 5.77 6.96
CA ARG A 53 6.38 5.57 5.50
C ARG A 53 6.93 4.22 5.09
N ASP A 54 6.68 3.20 5.89
CA ASP A 54 7.17 1.85 5.67
C ASP A 54 6.58 1.26 4.37
N ALA A 55 7.38 0.49 3.65
CA ALA A 55 6.89 -0.25 2.48
C ALA A 55 6.35 -1.62 2.91
N TYR A 56 5.31 -2.11 2.24
CA TYR A 56 4.71 -3.41 2.53
C TYR A 56 4.52 -4.23 1.26
N GLU A 57 4.62 -5.53 1.44
CA GLU A 57 4.52 -6.53 0.39
C GLU A 57 3.63 -7.70 0.83
N LEU A 58 3.15 -8.47 -0.14
CA LEU A 58 2.56 -9.78 0.08
C LEU A 58 3.68 -10.81 0.13
N LYS A 59 3.74 -11.60 1.19
CA LYS A 59 4.71 -12.68 1.37
C LYS A 59 4.03 -14.03 1.30
N PHE A 60 4.62 -14.95 0.55
CA PHE A 60 4.13 -16.33 0.46
C PHE A 60 5.26 -17.30 0.11
N ASN A 61 5.42 -18.37 0.89
CA ASN A 61 6.48 -19.38 0.69
C ASN A 61 7.90 -18.81 0.51
N GLY A 62 8.23 -17.73 1.23
CA GLY A 62 9.53 -17.07 1.15
C GLY A 62 9.74 -16.19 -0.10
N LEU A 63 8.67 -15.98 -0.89
CA LEU A 63 8.64 -15.04 -2.00
C LEU A 63 7.89 -13.77 -1.59
N ASP A 64 8.31 -12.66 -2.18
CA ASP A 64 7.80 -11.32 -1.93
C ASP A 64 7.13 -10.77 -3.21
N PHE A 65 5.97 -10.16 -3.04
CA PHE A 65 5.12 -9.67 -4.14
C PHE A 65 4.59 -8.28 -3.84
N PHE A 66 4.73 -7.36 -4.80
CA PHE A 66 4.19 -6.00 -4.67
C PHE A 66 2.67 -5.97 -4.51
N ILE A 67 2.18 -5.35 -3.44
CA ILE A 67 0.74 -5.28 -3.12
C ILE A 67 -0.08 -4.66 -4.26
N GLU A 68 0.48 -3.66 -4.96
CA GLU A 68 -0.20 -2.93 -6.04
C GLU A 68 -0.34 -3.73 -7.35
N LYS A 69 0.44 -4.82 -7.50
CA LYS A 69 0.56 -5.55 -8.76
C LYS A 69 -0.08 -6.94 -8.70
N TYR A 70 -0.09 -7.55 -7.52
CA TYR A 70 -0.47 -8.94 -7.34
C TYR A 70 -1.81 -9.07 -6.63
N THR A 71 -2.69 -9.89 -7.20
CA THR A 71 -3.95 -10.27 -6.55
C THR A 71 -3.63 -11.19 -5.37
N PRO A 72 -3.95 -10.78 -4.12
CA PRO A 72 -3.72 -11.64 -2.97
C PRO A 72 -4.68 -12.82 -2.95
N PHE A 73 -4.27 -13.90 -2.28
CA PHE A 73 -5.10 -15.06 -2.02
C PHE A 73 -4.86 -15.61 -0.60
N PRO A 74 -5.79 -16.43 -0.05
CA PRO A 74 -5.63 -17.02 1.27
C PRO A 74 -4.32 -17.80 1.44
N GLY A 75 -3.62 -17.52 2.54
CA GLY A 75 -2.28 -18.05 2.85
C GLY A 75 -1.16 -17.03 2.68
N MET A 76 -1.38 -15.95 1.91
CA MET A 76 -0.43 -14.83 1.82
C MET A 76 -0.42 -14.00 3.10
N THR A 77 0.69 -13.32 3.35
CA THR A 77 0.86 -12.42 4.51
C THR A 77 1.20 -11.02 4.02
N ILE A 78 0.46 -10.00 4.47
CA ILE A 78 0.91 -8.61 4.34
C ILE A 78 1.99 -8.40 5.39
N ALA A 79 3.19 -8.03 4.96
CA ALA A 79 4.30 -7.76 5.87
C ALA A 79 5.08 -6.52 5.45
N ARG A 80 5.68 -5.84 6.43
CA ARG A 80 6.63 -4.77 6.13
C ARG A 80 7.84 -5.34 5.40
N ASP A 81 8.18 -4.71 4.29
CA ASP A 81 9.38 -5.01 3.50
C ASP A 81 10.58 -4.23 4.07
N SER A 82 10.49 -2.91 4.08
CA SER A 82 11.57 -2.03 4.48
C SER A 82 11.08 -0.92 5.42
N VAL A 83 11.94 -0.57 6.39
CA VAL A 83 11.75 0.60 7.24
C VAL A 83 12.33 1.79 6.52
N ASN A 84 11.50 2.79 6.21
CA ASN A 84 12.00 4.04 5.64
C ASN A 84 12.48 4.95 6.76
N VAL A 85 13.66 4.61 7.30
CA VAL A 85 14.38 5.44 8.27
C VAL A 85 15.05 6.59 7.51
N GLY A 86 14.62 7.82 7.75
CA GLY A 86 15.31 9.01 7.21
C GLY A 86 14.47 9.96 6.38
N ILE A 87 13.14 9.82 6.37
CA ILE A 87 12.30 10.92 5.89
C ILE A 87 12.37 12.01 6.95
N SER A 88 13.20 13.02 6.67
CA SER A 88 13.28 14.24 7.45
C SER A 88 11.88 14.81 7.54
N ASP A 89 11.28 14.76 8.71
CA ASP A 89 10.12 15.56 9.00
C ASP A 89 10.64 16.99 9.22
N PRO A 90 10.28 17.98 8.39
CA PRO A 90 10.71 19.36 8.60
C PRO A 90 10.34 19.87 10.00
N ASP A 91 9.29 19.28 10.61
CA ASP A 91 8.78 19.66 11.92
C ASP A 91 9.57 19.03 13.08
N ASN A 92 10.51 18.09 12.86
CA ASN A 92 11.23 17.38 13.92
C ASN A 92 12.66 17.87 14.23
N ASN A 93 13.09 19.00 13.63
CA ASN A 93 14.46 19.52 13.78
C ASN A 93 14.72 20.28 15.10
N TYR A 94 13.96 19.97 16.14
CA TYR A 94 14.05 20.56 17.47
C TYR A 94 14.27 19.42 18.47
N GLN A 95 15.12 19.64 19.48
CA GLN A 95 15.56 18.66 20.49
C GLN A 95 14.42 18.19 21.42
N SER A 96 13.30 17.73 20.86
CA SER A 96 12.15 17.21 21.59
C SER A 96 12.44 15.78 22.05
N ALA A 97 12.20 15.50 23.34
CA ALA A 97 12.40 14.20 23.97
C ALA A 97 11.14 13.30 23.87
N GLU A 98 10.18 13.68 23.03
CA GLU A 98 8.92 12.96 22.88
C GLU A 98 9.15 11.65 22.14
N THR A 99 8.68 10.56 22.74
CA THR A 99 8.71 9.22 22.15
C THR A 99 7.35 8.91 21.53
N PHE A 100 7.35 8.04 20.53
CA PHE A 100 6.13 7.61 19.85
C PHE A 100 6.17 6.10 19.59
N THR A 101 4.98 5.51 19.56
CA THR A 101 4.79 4.10 19.22
C THR A 101 3.96 3.98 17.95
N THR A 102 4.45 3.19 16.99
CA THR A 102 3.72 2.89 15.75
C THR A 102 2.51 2.00 16.02
N VAL A 103 1.39 2.39 15.42
CA VAL A 103 0.10 1.73 15.46
C VAL A 103 -0.28 1.26 14.06
N CYS A 104 -0.84 0.06 13.99
CA CYS A 104 -1.41 -0.48 12.76
C CYS A 104 -2.86 -0.87 12.97
N THR A 105 -3.73 -0.47 12.04
CA THR A 105 -5.11 -0.94 11.98
C THR A 105 -5.36 -1.60 10.63
N TYR A 106 -5.78 -2.86 10.68
CA TYR A 106 -6.16 -3.65 9.51
C TYR A 106 -7.68 -3.65 9.38
N TYR A 107 -8.15 -3.29 8.20
CA TYR A 107 -9.57 -3.25 7.85
C TYR A 107 -9.86 -4.25 6.74
N GLN A 108 -11.02 -4.90 6.83
CA GLN A 108 -11.66 -5.54 5.69
C GLN A 108 -12.52 -4.51 4.97
N ILE A 109 -12.30 -4.34 3.67
CA ILE A 109 -13.16 -3.56 2.79
C ILE A 109 -14.00 -4.53 1.96
N ASN A 110 -15.29 -4.57 2.23
CA ASN A 110 -16.23 -5.42 1.51
C ASN A 110 -16.56 -4.82 0.13
N LYS A 111 -17.25 -5.60 -0.71
CA LYS A 111 -17.66 -5.19 -2.06
C LYS A 111 -18.56 -3.94 -2.11
N ASP A 112 -19.31 -3.67 -1.04
CA ASP A 112 -20.14 -2.47 -0.87
C ASP A 112 -19.36 -1.26 -0.31
N ASN A 113 -18.03 -1.37 -0.20
CA ASN A 113 -17.10 -0.43 0.43
C ASN A 113 -17.31 -0.21 1.93
N SER A 114 -18.10 -1.05 2.61
CA SER A 114 -18.13 -1.06 4.08
C SER A 114 -16.77 -1.51 4.64
N GLN A 115 -16.31 -0.81 5.67
CA GLN A 115 -15.03 -1.08 6.32
C GLN A 115 -15.26 -1.66 7.72
N HIS A 116 -14.60 -2.76 8.03
CA HIS A 116 -14.64 -3.41 9.34
C HIS A 116 -13.23 -3.60 9.87
N ILE A 117 -13.00 -3.23 11.13
CA ILE A 117 -11.71 -3.46 11.78
C ILE A 117 -11.53 -4.96 12.01
N LEU A 118 -10.42 -5.50 11.50
CA LEU A 118 -10.00 -6.89 11.72
C LEU A 118 -9.03 -7.00 12.88
N LYS A 119 -8.06 -6.08 12.96
CA LYS A 119 -7.01 -6.08 13.98
C LYS A 119 -6.51 -4.66 14.18
N ARG A 120 -6.25 -4.27 15.43
CA ARG A 120 -5.54 -3.05 15.79
C ARG A 120 -4.38 -3.41 16.72
N GLU A 121 -3.20 -2.88 16.46
CA GLU A 121 -1.96 -3.22 17.17
C GLU A 121 -1.24 -1.96 17.64
N LYS A 122 -0.70 -2.00 18.86
CA LYS A 122 0.24 -1.00 19.41
C LYS A 122 1.15 -1.72 20.42
N PRO A 123 2.46 -1.90 20.16
CA PRO A 123 3.17 -1.55 18.91
C PRO A 123 2.72 -2.41 17.73
N CYS A 124 2.88 -1.90 16.51
CA CYS A 124 2.59 -2.63 15.28
C CYS A 124 3.53 -3.84 15.09
N GLU A 125 2.95 -5.01 14.83
CA GLU A 125 3.70 -6.24 14.48
C GLU A 125 4.06 -6.28 12.98
N HIS A 126 3.46 -5.39 12.19
CA HIS A 126 3.65 -5.25 10.75
C HIS A 126 3.36 -6.54 9.98
N LYS A 127 2.40 -7.35 10.46
CA LYS A 127 2.10 -8.65 9.88
C LYS A 127 0.61 -8.98 9.95
N PHE A 128 0.04 -9.33 8.80
CA PHE A 128 -1.35 -9.77 8.70
C PHE A 128 -1.52 -10.95 7.74
N ASN A 129 -2.04 -12.07 8.24
CA ASN A 129 -2.28 -13.27 7.45
C ASN A 129 -3.64 -13.20 6.76
N ILE A 130 -3.65 -13.36 5.44
CA ILE A 130 -4.87 -13.39 4.64
C ILE A 130 -5.51 -14.79 4.73
N GLN A 131 -6.77 -14.84 5.19
CA GLN A 131 -7.51 -16.07 5.42
C GLN A 131 -8.62 -16.28 4.38
N LYS A 132 -9.28 -17.44 4.41
CA LYS A 132 -10.28 -17.84 3.40
C LYS A 132 -11.56 -16.99 3.47
N GLU A 133 -11.88 -16.46 4.63
CA GLU A 133 -13.02 -15.58 4.92
C GLU A 133 -12.86 -14.18 4.31
N HIS A 134 -11.63 -13.74 4.03
CA HIS A 134 -11.38 -12.42 3.44
C HIS A 134 -11.58 -12.40 1.91
N ARG A 135 -11.91 -13.54 1.29
CA ARG A 135 -12.13 -13.66 -0.16
C ARG A 135 -13.25 -12.72 -0.63
N GLY A 136 -13.03 -12.07 -1.76
CA GLY A 136 -13.97 -11.09 -2.32
C GLY A 136 -13.92 -9.71 -1.66
N SER A 137 -13.09 -9.55 -0.63
CA SER A 137 -12.82 -8.28 0.04
C SER A 137 -11.41 -7.81 -0.25
N LYS A 138 -11.12 -6.55 0.08
CA LYS A 138 -9.75 -6.02 0.14
C LYS A 138 -9.30 -5.89 1.58
N ILE A 139 -7.99 -5.84 1.81
CA ILE A 139 -7.43 -5.48 3.12
C ILE A 139 -6.82 -4.10 2.99
N LYS A 140 -7.22 -3.20 3.88
CA LYS A 140 -6.59 -1.89 4.05
C LYS A 140 -5.80 -1.88 5.34
N LEU A 141 -4.54 -1.50 5.26
CA LEU A 141 -3.67 -1.24 6.38
C LEU A 141 -3.51 0.27 6.54
N GLU A 142 -3.83 0.76 7.73
CA GLU A 142 -3.59 2.12 8.18
C GLU A 142 -2.47 2.13 9.22
N ILE A 143 -1.46 2.96 9.00
CA ILE A 143 -0.27 3.05 9.86
C ILE A 143 -0.07 4.50 10.28
N TYR A 144 0.17 4.70 11.58
CA TYR A 144 0.45 6.02 12.16
C TYR A 144 1.24 5.86 13.47
N ASN A 145 1.85 6.94 13.94
CA ASN A 145 2.55 6.99 15.22
C ASN A 145 1.67 7.72 16.24
N GLU A 146 1.57 7.16 17.45
CA GLU A 146 0.95 7.82 18.60
C GLU A 146 2.03 8.28 19.59
N THR A 147 1.95 9.52 20.09
CA THR A 147 2.88 10.02 21.11
C THR A 147 2.69 9.25 22.43
N ASP A 148 3.78 8.83 23.06
CA ASP A 148 3.75 8.05 24.30
C ASP A 148 3.71 8.92 25.57
N MET A 149 4.05 10.22 25.45
CA MET A 149 4.03 11.18 26.55
C MET A 149 3.10 12.35 26.25
N ALA A 150 2.32 12.76 27.26
CA ALA A 150 1.52 13.99 27.18
C ALA A 150 2.41 15.22 27.39
N SER A 151 2.12 16.31 26.69
CA SER A 151 2.82 17.59 26.84
C SER A 151 2.84 18.05 28.30
N ALA A 152 3.92 18.69 28.72
CA ALA A 152 4.03 19.25 30.06
C ALA A 152 2.89 20.23 30.36
N SER A 153 2.45 20.28 31.62
CA SER A 153 1.40 21.20 32.06
C SER A 153 1.77 22.65 31.79
N GLY A 154 0.90 23.41 31.11
CA GLY A 154 1.14 24.81 30.73
C GLY A 154 1.60 25.02 29.28
N TYR A 155 1.76 23.93 28.51
CA TYR A 155 2.11 23.98 27.08
C TYR A 155 0.90 23.59 26.22
N THR A 156 0.85 24.10 24.98
CA THR A 156 -0.13 23.63 23.98
C THR A 156 0.07 22.14 23.72
N PRO A 157 -0.98 21.30 23.80
CA PRO A 157 -0.86 19.87 23.56
C PRO A 157 -0.35 19.57 22.15
N VAL A 158 0.60 18.66 22.06
CA VAL A 158 1.06 18.05 20.81
C VAL A 158 -0.11 17.31 20.15
N PRO A 159 -0.25 17.31 18.80
CA PRO A 159 -1.14 16.36 18.15
C PRO A 159 -0.75 14.93 18.55
N SER A 160 -1.67 14.18 19.16
CA SER A 160 -1.37 12.85 19.71
C SER A 160 -1.04 11.80 18.65
N VAL A 161 -1.22 12.11 17.35
CA VAL A 161 -1.06 11.19 16.23
C VAL A 161 -0.34 11.81 15.03
N SER A 162 0.43 11.00 14.32
CA SER A 162 1.04 11.35 13.03
C SER A 162 0.02 11.42 11.90
N GLU A 163 0.50 11.64 10.68
CA GLU A 163 -0.29 11.43 9.47
C GLU A 163 -0.44 9.94 9.22
N PHE A 164 -1.53 9.58 8.57
CA PHE A 164 -1.82 8.19 8.26
C PHE A 164 -1.20 7.82 6.92
N GLN A 165 -0.48 6.71 6.91
CA GLN A 165 -0.15 5.98 5.68
C GLN A 165 -1.21 4.91 5.45
N TYR A 166 -1.66 4.76 4.21
CA TYR A 166 -2.60 3.73 3.82
C TYR A 166 -2.02 2.84 2.73
N ILE A 167 -2.30 1.55 2.86
CA ILE A 167 -2.00 0.55 1.85
C ILE A 167 -3.25 -0.29 1.67
N GLU A 168 -3.65 -0.54 0.43
CA GLU A 168 -4.83 -1.33 0.10
C GLU A 168 -4.43 -2.43 -0.87
N THR A 169 -4.88 -3.65 -0.60
CA THR A 169 -4.67 -4.76 -1.52
C THR A 169 -5.65 -4.74 -2.68
N GLU A 170 -5.32 -5.45 -3.76
CA GLU A 170 -6.33 -5.90 -4.70
C GLU A 170 -7.37 -6.81 -4.03
N THR A 171 -8.50 -7.03 -4.72
CA THR A 171 -9.57 -7.90 -4.20
C THR A 171 -9.04 -9.32 -4.05
N ILE A 172 -9.17 -9.89 -2.86
CA ILE A 172 -8.66 -11.23 -2.55
C ILE A 172 -9.40 -12.27 -3.38
N SER A 173 -8.65 -13.03 -4.17
CA SER A 173 -9.18 -14.09 -5.02
C SER A 173 -9.11 -15.46 -4.33
N ASN A 174 -9.70 -16.48 -4.98
CA ASN A 174 -9.48 -17.86 -4.56
C ASN A 174 -8.03 -18.27 -4.79
N THR A 175 -7.47 -19.09 -3.91
CA THR A 175 -6.14 -19.67 -4.10
C THR A 175 -6.13 -20.50 -5.37
N PRO A 176 -5.30 -20.15 -6.39
CA PRO A 176 -5.25 -20.89 -7.63
C PRO A 176 -4.66 -22.29 -7.41
N SER A 177 -5.03 -23.27 -8.25
CA SER A 177 -4.56 -24.65 -8.18
C SER A 177 -3.69 -24.99 -9.40
N PRO A 178 -2.47 -25.50 -9.20
CA PRO A 178 -1.63 -25.95 -10.31
C PRO A 178 -2.24 -27.16 -11.03
N ASP A 179 -2.97 -28.02 -10.32
CA ASP A 179 -3.51 -29.27 -10.86
C ASP A 179 -4.74 -29.03 -11.75
N LEU A 180 -5.58 -28.07 -11.37
CA LEU A 180 -6.83 -27.77 -12.08
C LEU A 180 -6.70 -26.63 -13.09
N THR A 181 -5.61 -25.86 -13.04
CA THR A 181 -5.31 -24.85 -14.05
C THR A 181 -4.87 -25.53 -15.34
N VAL A 182 -5.46 -25.13 -16.47
CA VAL A 182 -5.16 -25.68 -17.79
C VAL A 182 -4.47 -24.61 -18.63
N MET A 183 -3.37 -24.97 -19.29
CA MET A 183 -2.71 -24.17 -20.31
C MET A 183 -2.65 -25.01 -21.58
N SER A 184 -3.16 -24.48 -22.68
CA SER A 184 -3.24 -25.16 -23.98
C SER A 184 -2.91 -24.21 -25.11
N ILE A 185 -2.56 -24.76 -26.26
CA ILE A 185 -2.30 -24.02 -27.49
C ILE A 185 -3.00 -24.70 -28.66
N ASP A 186 -3.56 -23.91 -29.57
CA ASP A 186 -4.25 -24.40 -30.76
C ASP A 186 -3.29 -25.00 -31.81
N LYS A 187 -2.07 -24.46 -31.93
CA LYS A 187 -1.04 -24.90 -32.87
C LYS A 187 0.33 -24.97 -32.20
N THR A 188 1.01 -26.10 -32.37
CA THR A 188 2.39 -26.30 -31.87
C THR A 188 3.47 -26.08 -32.93
N VAL A 189 3.07 -25.92 -34.19
CA VAL A 189 3.95 -25.64 -35.33
C VAL A 189 3.39 -24.47 -36.11
N LEU A 190 4.24 -23.50 -36.47
CA LEU A 190 3.86 -22.31 -37.22
C LEU A 190 4.75 -22.11 -38.43
N SER A 191 4.13 -21.84 -39.58
CA SER A 191 4.79 -21.33 -40.79
C SER A 191 4.95 -19.80 -40.70
N PRO A 192 5.79 -19.15 -41.54
CA PRO A 192 5.94 -17.70 -41.50
C PRO A 192 4.61 -17.00 -41.81
N GLY A 193 4.20 -16.08 -40.93
CA GLY A 193 2.92 -15.38 -40.99
C GLY A 193 1.78 -16.06 -40.23
N GLU A 194 1.95 -17.29 -39.75
CA GLU A 194 0.95 -17.95 -38.92
C GLU A 194 1.04 -17.54 -37.45
N SER A 195 -0.11 -17.54 -36.79
CA SER A 195 -0.25 -17.33 -35.36
C SER A 195 -0.81 -18.56 -34.66
N ALA A 196 -0.41 -18.72 -33.40
CA ALA A 196 -1.02 -19.62 -32.43
C ALA A 196 -1.61 -18.82 -31.27
N THR A 197 -2.69 -19.33 -30.70
CA THR A 197 -3.33 -18.77 -29.52
C THR A 197 -3.12 -19.70 -28.34
N ILE A 198 -2.38 -19.21 -27.34
CA ILE A 198 -2.32 -19.84 -26.03
C ILE A 198 -3.60 -19.48 -25.29
N THR A 199 -4.29 -20.48 -24.76
CA THR A 199 -5.43 -20.31 -23.85
C THR A 199 -5.08 -20.91 -22.51
N THR A 200 -5.21 -20.13 -21.45
CA THR A 200 -5.11 -20.61 -20.07
C THR A 200 -6.41 -20.37 -19.32
N ILE A 201 -6.82 -21.34 -18.51
CA ILE A 201 -8.00 -21.29 -17.64
C ILE A 201 -7.55 -21.61 -16.23
N VAL A 202 -7.59 -20.62 -15.35
CA VAL A 202 -7.11 -20.70 -13.97
C VAL A 202 -8.26 -21.03 -13.04
N LYS A 203 -8.08 -22.09 -12.26
CA LYS A 203 -9.07 -22.62 -11.31
C LYS A 203 -8.47 -22.76 -9.92
N ASP A 204 -9.32 -22.70 -8.91
CA ASP A 204 -8.95 -23.06 -7.53
C ASP A 204 -8.98 -24.59 -7.33
N ILE A 205 -8.70 -25.04 -6.10
CA ILE A 205 -8.67 -26.46 -5.75
C ILE A 205 -10.04 -27.16 -5.83
N ASP A 206 -11.13 -26.39 -5.76
CA ASP A 206 -12.50 -26.89 -5.86
C ASP A 206 -13.02 -26.87 -7.31
N GLY A 207 -12.18 -26.41 -8.25
CA GLY A 207 -12.50 -26.34 -9.68
C GLY A 207 -13.26 -25.07 -10.09
N ASN A 208 -13.43 -24.10 -9.19
CA ASN A 208 -14.05 -22.82 -9.52
C ASN A 208 -13.06 -21.91 -10.26
N PRO A 209 -13.52 -21.11 -11.23
CA PRO A 209 -12.65 -20.13 -11.87
C PRO A 209 -12.10 -19.08 -10.89
N VAL A 210 -10.82 -18.75 -11.02
CA VAL A 210 -10.21 -17.65 -10.27
C VAL A 210 -10.42 -16.36 -11.05
N ASN A 211 -11.20 -15.42 -10.51
CA ASN A 211 -11.62 -14.20 -11.23
C ASN A 211 -10.44 -13.39 -11.77
N GLU A 212 -9.38 -13.27 -10.98
CA GLU A 212 -8.19 -12.53 -11.35
C GLU A 212 -6.94 -13.17 -10.76
N VAL A 213 -5.93 -13.29 -11.62
CA VAL A 213 -4.60 -13.72 -11.27
C VAL A 213 -3.59 -12.97 -12.13
N TYR A 214 -2.51 -12.53 -11.50
CA TYR A 214 -1.39 -11.97 -12.23
C TYR A 214 -0.63 -13.09 -12.96
N ILE A 215 -0.39 -12.91 -14.26
CA ILE A 215 0.35 -13.87 -15.10
C ILE A 215 1.57 -13.19 -15.70
N GLU A 216 2.75 -13.75 -15.44
CA GLU A 216 4.00 -13.31 -16.04
C GLU A 216 4.48 -14.30 -17.10
N LYS A 217 4.96 -13.79 -18.23
CA LYS A 217 5.48 -14.60 -19.35
C LYS A 217 7.00 -14.63 -19.33
N PHE A 218 7.56 -15.83 -19.48
CA PHE A 218 8.96 -16.07 -19.81
C PHE A 218 9.06 -16.84 -21.13
N VAL A 219 10.06 -16.51 -21.93
CA VAL A 219 10.30 -17.15 -23.24
C VAL A 219 11.69 -17.75 -23.27
N GLY A 220 11.76 -19.08 -23.26
CA GLY A 220 12.97 -19.83 -23.57
C GLY A 220 13.12 -19.99 -25.08
N ARG A 221 14.29 -19.66 -25.63
CA ARG A 221 14.56 -19.67 -27.07
C ARG A 221 15.71 -20.60 -27.40
N GLU A 222 15.51 -21.49 -28.37
CA GLU A 222 16.50 -22.51 -28.75
C GLU A 222 17.76 -21.90 -29.39
N ASN A 223 17.61 -20.86 -30.23
CA ASN A 223 18.74 -20.35 -31.01
C ASN A 223 18.77 -18.83 -31.22
N LEU A 224 17.73 -18.10 -30.79
CA LEU A 224 17.58 -16.64 -30.93
C LEU A 224 17.50 -16.13 -32.38
N LYS A 225 17.36 -17.02 -33.37
CA LYS A 225 17.37 -16.68 -34.80
C LYS A 225 15.98 -16.66 -35.44
N GLY A 226 14.95 -17.22 -34.82
CA GLY A 226 13.59 -17.05 -35.32
C GLY A 226 13.11 -15.61 -35.12
N LEU A 227 12.25 -15.11 -36.00
CA LEU A 227 11.55 -13.85 -35.75
C LEU A 227 10.16 -14.16 -35.20
N TRP A 228 9.87 -13.64 -34.01
CA TRP A 228 8.63 -13.91 -33.28
C TRP A 228 8.00 -12.60 -32.82
N ASP A 229 6.69 -12.52 -32.93
CA ASP A 229 5.87 -11.46 -32.35
C ASP A 229 5.01 -12.04 -31.23
N TYR A 230 4.98 -11.35 -30.10
CA TYR A 230 4.31 -11.81 -28.89
C TYR A 230 3.26 -10.78 -28.48
N GLY A 231 1.99 -11.07 -28.73
CA GLY A 231 0.90 -10.23 -28.27
C GLY A 231 0.83 -10.12 -26.74
N PRO A 232 0.04 -9.18 -26.19
CA PRO A 232 -0.18 -9.09 -24.76
C PRO A 232 -0.95 -10.33 -24.24
N ILE A 233 -0.78 -10.65 -22.96
CA ILE A 233 -1.69 -11.57 -22.27
C ILE A 233 -2.99 -10.81 -22.02
N LYS A 234 -4.09 -11.29 -22.59
CA LYS A 234 -5.40 -10.66 -22.51
C LYS A 234 -6.29 -11.45 -21.56
N LYS A 235 -6.89 -10.77 -20.57
CA LYS A 235 -7.99 -11.32 -19.76
C LYS A 235 -9.26 -11.32 -20.61
N GLU A 236 -9.92 -12.46 -20.70
CA GLU A 236 -11.20 -12.57 -21.42
C GLU A 236 -12.38 -12.24 -20.49
N ASN A 237 -13.56 -12.05 -21.07
CA ASN A 237 -14.81 -11.80 -20.31
C ASN A 237 -15.30 -13.03 -19.51
N VAL A 238 -14.57 -14.14 -19.57
CA VAL A 238 -14.87 -15.36 -18.81
C VAL A 238 -13.91 -15.43 -17.62
N PRO A 239 -14.40 -15.60 -16.38
CA PRO A 239 -13.56 -15.70 -15.19
C PRO A 239 -12.42 -16.71 -15.35
N GLY A 240 -11.21 -16.32 -14.95
CA GLY A 240 -10.02 -17.16 -15.00
C GLY A 240 -9.47 -17.46 -16.39
N LYS A 241 -10.10 -16.99 -17.47
CA LYS A 241 -9.64 -17.24 -18.84
C LYS A 241 -8.75 -16.11 -19.35
N TYR A 242 -7.58 -16.49 -19.84
CA TYR A 242 -6.64 -15.59 -20.49
C TYR A 242 -6.18 -16.16 -21.82
N THR A 243 -5.91 -15.28 -22.79
CA THR A 243 -5.38 -15.65 -24.10
C THR A 243 -4.13 -14.85 -24.43
N GLN A 244 -3.26 -15.43 -25.25
CA GLN A 244 -2.14 -14.71 -25.85
C GLN A 244 -1.90 -15.22 -27.27
N VAL A 245 -1.76 -14.31 -28.21
CA VAL A 245 -1.44 -14.63 -29.61
C VAL A 245 0.06 -14.52 -29.82
N ILE A 246 0.66 -15.57 -30.38
CA ILE A 246 2.08 -15.63 -30.77
C ILE A 246 2.16 -15.84 -32.27
N THR A 247 2.91 -14.99 -32.96
CA THR A 247 3.06 -15.05 -34.43
C THR A 247 4.51 -15.35 -34.79
N TYR A 248 4.73 -16.35 -35.65
CA TYR A 248 6.05 -16.64 -36.19
C TYR A 248 6.23 -15.91 -37.53
N ARG A 249 7.32 -15.16 -37.68
CA ARG A 249 7.62 -14.34 -38.86
C ARG A 249 8.73 -14.91 -39.74
N GLY A 250 9.21 -16.12 -39.46
CA GLY A 250 10.27 -16.76 -40.25
C GLY A 250 11.68 -16.47 -39.72
N HIS A 251 12.59 -16.16 -40.65
CA HIS A 251 14.03 -16.02 -40.48
C HIS A 251 14.80 -17.32 -40.19
N SER A 252 14.37 -18.16 -39.24
CA SER A 252 15.05 -19.42 -38.93
C SER A 252 14.13 -20.40 -38.22
N ASN A 253 14.24 -21.69 -38.56
CA ASN A 253 13.60 -22.75 -37.78
C ASN A 253 14.05 -22.64 -36.32
N GLU A 254 13.09 -22.47 -35.41
CA GLU A 254 13.37 -22.31 -34.00
C GLU A 254 12.24 -22.91 -33.17
N ARG A 255 12.59 -23.64 -32.11
CA ARG A 255 11.64 -23.96 -31.04
C ARG A 255 11.72 -22.91 -29.94
N ILE A 256 10.57 -22.42 -29.49
CA ILE A 256 10.44 -21.59 -28.30
C ILE A 256 9.60 -22.30 -27.24
N TYR A 257 9.89 -22.01 -25.98
CA TYR A 257 9.16 -22.46 -24.81
C TYR A 257 8.53 -21.23 -24.16
N ILE A 258 7.19 -21.21 -24.07
CA ILE A 258 6.45 -20.15 -23.41
C ILE A 258 6.04 -20.66 -22.03
N SER A 259 6.62 -20.07 -20.99
CA SER A 259 6.29 -20.36 -19.60
C SER A 259 5.44 -19.23 -19.03
N PHE A 260 4.26 -19.56 -18.52
CA PHE A 260 3.43 -18.65 -17.73
C PHE A 260 3.64 -18.95 -16.25
N LYS A 261 4.05 -17.93 -15.48
CA LYS A 261 4.06 -17.95 -14.01
C LYS A 261 2.76 -17.34 -13.50
N TYR A 262 2.07 -18.05 -12.63
CA TYR A 262 0.78 -17.65 -12.08
C TYR A 262 0.97 -17.15 -10.65
N ALA A 263 0.35 -16.00 -10.35
CA ALA A 263 0.45 -15.32 -9.05
C ALA A 263 1.91 -15.09 -8.59
N GLY A 264 2.73 -14.56 -9.51
CA GLY A 264 4.12 -14.15 -9.28
C GLY A 264 5.17 -15.25 -9.40
N ASP A 265 5.03 -16.35 -8.69
CA ASP A 265 5.75 -17.60 -8.98
C ASP A 265 5.15 -18.80 -8.23
N PHE A 266 3.85 -18.72 -7.90
CA PHE A 266 3.21 -19.76 -7.10
C PHE A 266 3.25 -21.12 -7.80
N PHE A 267 2.99 -21.11 -9.11
CA PHE A 267 3.34 -22.21 -10.00
C PHE A 267 3.55 -21.70 -11.42
N LYS A 268 4.12 -22.55 -12.27
CA LYS A 268 4.31 -22.28 -13.69
C LYS A 268 3.77 -23.41 -14.56
N LYS A 269 3.34 -23.06 -15.77
CA LYS A 269 3.05 -24.01 -16.85
C LYS A 269 3.78 -23.58 -18.11
N GLU A 270 4.18 -24.55 -18.90
CA GLU A 270 4.97 -24.33 -20.10
C GLU A 270 4.35 -25.04 -21.30
N ILE A 271 4.37 -24.38 -22.44
CA ILE A 271 4.06 -24.96 -23.75
C ILE A 271 5.19 -24.64 -24.72
N SER A 272 5.33 -25.44 -25.77
CA SER A 272 6.35 -25.20 -26.79
C SER A 272 5.73 -24.97 -28.17
N ILE A 273 6.31 -24.06 -28.93
CA ILE A 273 5.93 -23.74 -30.31
C ILE A 273 7.17 -23.91 -31.19
N ARG A 274 7.02 -24.52 -32.36
CA ARG A 274 8.10 -24.68 -33.35
C ARG A 274 7.80 -23.87 -34.61
N GLY A 275 8.64 -22.88 -34.89
CA GLY A 275 8.65 -22.18 -36.16
C GLY A 275 9.32 -23.05 -37.23
N ARG A 276 8.68 -23.21 -38.38
CA ARG A 276 9.24 -23.88 -39.56
C ARG A 276 9.16 -22.96 -40.77
N LEU A 277 10.29 -22.75 -41.43
CA LEU A 277 10.40 -22.09 -42.73
C LEU A 277 9.85 -22.97 -43.85
#